data_AF-A0A958QGL4-F1
#
_entry.id   AF-A0A958QGL4-F1
#
_cell.length_a   1.000
_cell.length_b   1.000
_cell.length_c   1.000
_cell.angle_alpha   90.00
_cell.angle_beta   90.00
_cell.angle_gamma   90.00
#
_symmetry.space_group_name_H-M   'P 1'
#
loop_
_entity.id
_entity.type
_entity.pdbx_description
1 polymer ?
#
loop_
_entity_poly.entity_id
_entity_poly.type
_entity_poly.pdbx_seq_one_letter_code
_entity_poly.pdbx_strand_id
1 'polypeptide(L)'
;MDNAKIDYQSLEQARLESMQHDLQDALERQLTAPSEAGPMDSLQHGILHLVVIGNYDSAKYEIERYVDALEIYPQFRVRTERYVGHCHDLISAIKMKRNFPGLNALSRSRQQELVDKVKGHFEELKYYLRKIEKVERELKLEDMRSTIWVVKTFFHTTFIVLTAAFLIELFGGLGSTFGLVFNDLVDKTMAILSKLI
;
A
#
# COMPACT_ATOMS: atom_id res chain seq x y z
N MET A 1 64.01 11.03 26.06
CA MET A 1 63.16 11.05 24.84
C MET A 1 62.33 9.79 24.91
N ASP A 2 61.17 9.89 25.56
CA ASP A 2 60.27 8.77 25.76
C ASP A 2 59.74 8.29 24.40
N ASN A 3 60.05 7.05 24.06
CA ASN A 3 59.35 6.32 23.03
C ASN A 3 57.91 6.15 23.53
N ALA A 4 57.03 7.05 23.12
CA ALA A 4 55.60 6.88 23.24
C ALA A 4 55.26 5.52 22.59
N LYS A 5 55.05 4.50 23.43
CA LYS A 5 54.44 3.23 23.01
C LYS A 5 53.10 3.62 22.40
N ILE A 6 53.03 3.66 21.08
CA ILE A 6 51.79 3.84 20.36
C ILE A 6 50.88 2.71 20.85
N ASP A 7 49.80 3.09 21.52
CA ASP A 7 48.82 2.15 22.03
C ASP A 7 47.94 1.71 20.86
N TYR A 8 48.35 0.61 20.23
CA TYR A 8 47.66 0.03 19.09
C TYR A 8 46.22 -0.40 19.43
N GLN A 9 45.94 -0.74 20.69
CA GLN A 9 44.60 -1.16 21.09
C GLN A 9 43.61 0.00 21.10
N SER A 10 44.01 1.18 21.60
CA SER A 10 43.16 2.37 21.54
C SER A 10 42.98 2.89 20.10
N LEU A 11 44.00 2.78 19.25
CA LEU A 11 43.88 3.13 17.82
C LEU A 11 42.89 2.21 17.07
N GLU A 12 42.89 0.91 17.37
CA GLU A 12 41.93 -0.03 16.78
C GLU A 12 40.50 0.24 17.27
N GLN A 13 40.31 0.51 18.56
CA GLN A 13 39.01 0.87 19.13
C GLN A 13 38.44 2.14 18.51
N ALA A 14 39.22 3.22 18.46
CA ALA A 14 38.80 4.49 17.85
C ALA A 14 38.39 4.34 16.38
N ARG A 15 39.07 3.45 15.64
CA ARG A 15 38.73 3.15 14.24
C ARG A 15 37.43 2.36 14.10
N LEU A 16 37.13 1.45 15.01
CA LEU A 16 35.89 0.68 14.99
C LEU A 16 34.71 1.58 15.32
N GLU A 17 34.88 2.46 16.30
CA GLU A 17 33.90 3.49 16.64
C GLU A 17 33.65 4.41 15.44
N SER A 18 34.71 4.87 14.76
CA SER A 18 34.56 5.70 13.56
C SER A 18 33.82 4.95 12.45
N MET A 19 34.14 3.67 12.24
CA MET A 19 33.46 2.84 11.23
C MET A 19 31.98 2.61 11.56
N GLN A 20 31.64 2.39 12.84
CA GLN A 20 30.25 2.25 13.28
C GLN A 20 29.48 3.56 13.13
N HIS A 21 30.12 4.68 13.44
CA HIS A 21 29.59 6.03 13.22
C HIS A 21 29.33 6.28 11.72
N ASP A 22 30.32 5.99 10.85
CA ASP A 22 30.19 6.14 9.40
C ASP A 22 29.06 5.26 8.83
N LEU A 23 28.88 4.05 9.36
CA LEU A 23 27.77 3.18 8.99
C LEU A 23 26.44 3.79 9.42
N GLN A 24 26.34 4.26 10.66
CA GLN A 24 25.12 4.88 11.17
C GLN A 24 24.75 6.13 10.34
N ASP A 25 25.71 7.02 10.09
CA ASP A 25 25.53 8.20 9.24
C ASP A 25 25.06 7.80 7.83
N ALA A 26 25.61 6.73 7.26
CA ALA A 26 25.19 6.26 5.94
C ALA A 26 23.74 5.77 5.93
N LEU A 27 23.30 5.07 6.98
CA LEU A 27 21.92 4.60 7.12
C LEU A 27 20.96 5.77 7.36
N GLU A 28 21.33 6.76 8.18
CA GLU A 28 20.55 7.98 8.42
C GLU A 28 20.41 8.81 7.14
N ARG A 29 21.48 8.92 6.34
CA ARG A 29 21.40 9.53 5.00
C ARG A 29 20.47 8.76 4.08
N GLN A 30 20.44 7.42 4.12
CA GLN A 30 19.51 6.63 3.31
C GLN A 30 18.05 6.75 3.75
N LEU A 31 17.81 7.03 5.03
CA LEU A 31 16.50 7.31 5.60
C LEU A 31 15.99 8.70 5.18
N THR A 32 16.86 9.71 5.24
CA THR A 32 16.54 11.13 4.95
C THR A 32 16.68 11.50 3.48
N ALA A 33 17.37 10.69 2.68
CA ALA A 33 17.46 10.88 1.25
C ALA A 33 16.04 11.03 0.69
N PRO A 34 15.79 12.04 -0.17
CA PRO A 34 14.52 12.23 -0.84
C PRO A 34 14.32 11.08 -1.81
N SER A 35 13.92 9.96 -1.25
CA SER A 35 13.33 8.89 -1.99
C SER A 35 11.88 9.29 -2.18
N GLU A 36 11.23 8.70 -3.18
CA GLU A 36 9.77 8.62 -3.32
C GLU A 36 9.14 7.84 -2.13
N ALA A 37 9.68 8.02 -0.92
CA ALA A 37 9.08 7.61 0.32
C ALA A 37 7.74 8.35 0.41
N GLY A 38 6.70 7.61 0.78
CA GLY A 38 5.42 8.19 1.10
C GLY A 38 5.54 9.22 2.24
N PRO A 39 4.39 9.67 2.77
CA PRO A 39 4.36 10.57 3.93
C PRO A 39 5.30 10.09 5.04
N MET A 40 5.86 11.01 5.84
CA MET A 40 6.75 10.68 6.97
C MET A 40 6.12 9.72 7.99
N ASP A 41 4.80 9.57 7.98
CA ASP A 41 4.02 8.58 8.75
C ASP A 41 3.94 7.18 8.10
N SER A 42 4.73 6.92 7.06
CA SER A 42 4.76 5.62 6.40
C SER A 42 5.37 4.53 7.30
N LEU A 43 4.79 3.34 7.28
CA LEU A 43 5.30 2.14 7.95
C LEU A 43 6.80 1.95 7.70
N GLN A 44 7.19 2.16 6.44
CA GLN A 44 8.57 2.11 5.99
C GLN A 44 9.48 3.00 6.85
N HIS A 45 9.11 4.26 7.07
CA HIS A 45 9.95 5.21 7.80
C HIS A 45 10.13 4.80 9.26
N GLY A 46 9.05 4.41 9.94
CA GLY A 46 9.08 3.97 11.34
C GLY A 46 9.99 2.76 11.57
N ILE A 47 9.87 1.73 10.73
CA ILE A 47 10.69 0.51 10.86
C ILE A 47 12.16 0.78 10.54
N LEU A 48 12.44 1.52 9.45
CA LEU A 48 13.81 1.83 9.08
C LEU A 48 14.50 2.65 10.19
N HIS A 49 13.80 3.62 10.79
CA HIS A 49 14.30 4.36 11.93
C HIS A 49 14.67 3.44 13.10
N LEU A 50 13.79 2.50 13.48
CA LEU A 50 14.07 1.51 14.53
C LEU A 50 15.32 0.66 14.22
N VAL A 51 15.55 0.31 12.96
CA VAL A 51 16.74 -0.43 12.52
C VAL A 51 18.02 0.41 12.60
N VAL A 52 17.95 1.71 12.26
CA VAL A 52 19.09 2.64 12.38
C VAL A 52 19.54 2.76 13.84
N ILE A 53 18.60 3.03 14.75
CA ILE A 53 18.90 3.15 16.20
C ILE A 53 19.27 1.82 16.85
N GLY A 54 19.18 0.70 16.12
CA GLY A 54 19.57 -0.64 16.59
C GLY A 54 18.50 -1.38 17.39
N ASN A 55 17.25 -0.90 17.40
CA ASN A 55 16.14 -1.55 18.08
C ASN A 55 15.44 -2.55 17.16
N TYR A 56 16.14 -3.63 16.84
CA TYR A 56 15.72 -4.64 15.87
C TYR A 56 14.47 -5.42 16.28
N ASP A 57 14.33 -5.71 17.57
CA ASP A 57 13.22 -6.51 18.07
C ASP A 57 11.91 -5.69 18.03
N SER A 58 11.98 -4.39 18.31
CA SER A 58 10.85 -3.48 18.11
C SER A 58 10.52 -3.30 16.63
N ALA A 59 11.53 -3.23 15.74
CA ALA A 59 11.31 -3.14 14.30
C ALA A 59 10.51 -4.35 13.77
N LYS A 60 10.84 -5.55 14.23
CA LYS A 60 10.10 -6.78 13.90
C LYS A 60 8.68 -6.78 14.45
N TYR A 61 8.51 -6.37 15.70
CA TYR A 61 7.20 -6.27 16.32
C TYR A 61 6.30 -5.25 15.60
N GLU A 62 6.86 -4.13 15.18
CA GLU A 62 6.14 -3.07 14.46
C GLU A 62 5.58 -3.58 13.12
N ILE A 63 6.32 -4.42 12.40
CA ILE A 63 5.86 -5.06 11.16
C ILE A 63 4.64 -5.94 11.43
N GLU A 64 4.73 -6.83 12.42
CA GLU A 64 3.63 -7.74 12.77
C GLU A 64 2.40 -6.94 13.22
N ARG A 65 2.60 -5.97 14.11
CA ARG A 65 1.53 -5.08 14.59
C ARG A 65 0.82 -4.37 13.45
N TYR A 66 1.55 -3.93 12.43
CA TYR A 66 0.96 -3.28 11.27
C TYR A 66 0.12 -4.25 10.42
N VAL A 67 0.57 -5.49 10.24
CA VAL A 67 -0.21 -6.52 9.53
C VAL A 67 -1.45 -6.92 10.32
N ASP A 68 -1.34 -7.04 11.63
CA ASP A 68 -2.45 -7.32 12.55
C ASP A 68 -3.47 -6.18 12.56
N ALA A 69 -3.04 -4.93 12.54
CA ALA A 69 -3.93 -3.77 12.52
C ALA A 69 -4.82 -3.71 11.26
N LEU A 70 -4.44 -4.39 10.17
CA LEU A 70 -5.17 -4.44 8.90
C LEU A 70 -6.08 -5.68 8.78
N GLU A 71 -6.54 -6.25 9.91
CA GLU A 71 -7.49 -7.36 9.99
C GLU A 71 -8.76 -7.20 9.11
N ILE A 72 -9.17 -5.96 8.83
CA ILE A 72 -10.31 -5.63 7.94
C ILE A 72 -10.11 -6.20 6.53
N TYR A 73 -8.86 -6.44 6.11
CA TYR A 73 -8.51 -7.01 4.82
C TYR A 73 -7.86 -8.40 4.99
N PRO A 74 -8.64 -9.50 5.07
CA PRO A 74 -8.08 -10.86 5.27
C PRO A 74 -7.04 -11.26 4.22
N GLN A 75 -7.19 -10.75 2.99
CA GLN A 75 -6.24 -10.99 1.90
C GLN A 75 -4.90 -10.29 2.10
N PHE A 76 -4.83 -9.26 2.95
CA PHE A 76 -3.61 -8.51 3.20
C PHE A 76 -2.53 -9.41 3.80
N ARG A 77 -2.82 -10.10 4.91
CA ARG A 77 -1.88 -11.02 5.56
C ARG A 77 -1.36 -12.06 4.58
N VAL A 78 -2.25 -12.71 3.82
CA VAL A 78 -1.88 -13.77 2.87
C VAL A 78 -0.94 -13.22 1.77
N ARG A 79 -1.19 -12.01 1.28
CA ARG A 79 -0.36 -11.40 0.22
C ARG A 79 0.97 -10.86 0.75
N THR A 80 1.06 -10.50 2.03
CA THR A 80 2.25 -9.87 2.62
C THR A 80 3.12 -10.81 3.44
N GLU A 81 2.63 -11.99 3.85
CA GLU A 81 3.34 -12.96 4.69
C GLU A 81 4.79 -13.23 4.23
N ARG A 82 4.98 -13.49 2.93
CA ARG A 82 6.33 -13.72 2.38
C ARG A 82 7.22 -12.48 2.48
N TYR A 83 6.67 -11.29 2.31
CA TYR A 83 7.44 -10.04 2.42
C TYR A 83 7.79 -9.75 3.89
N VAL A 84 6.86 -10.00 4.81
CA VAL A 84 7.08 -9.88 6.25
C VAL A 84 8.20 -10.80 6.70
N GLY A 85 8.13 -12.10 6.35
CA GLY A 85 9.18 -13.07 6.68
C GLY A 85 10.56 -12.62 6.16
N HIS A 86 10.63 -12.16 4.91
CA HIS A 86 11.89 -11.65 4.35
C HIS A 86 12.39 -10.38 5.06
N CYS A 87 11.50 -9.48 5.47
CA CYS A 87 11.87 -8.32 6.28
C CYS A 87 12.46 -8.75 7.64
N HIS A 88 11.89 -9.76 8.32
CA HIS A 88 12.46 -10.30 9.56
C HIS A 88 13.86 -10.87 9.36
N ASP A 89 14.09 -11.59 8.26
CA ASP A 89 15.38 -12.15 7.91
C ASP A 89 16.42 -11.05 7.66
N LEU A 90 16.05 -10.02 6.90
CA LEU A 90 16.91 -8.86 6.63
C LEU A 90 17.28 -8.12 7.91
N ILE A 91 16.31 -7.85 8.80
CA ILE A 91 16.55 -7.20 10.10
C ILE A 91 17.50 -8.05 10.95
N SER A 92 17.31 -9.37 10.99
CA SER A 92 18.19 -10.29 11.72
C SER A 92 19.61 -10.29 11.14
N ALA A 93 19.72 -10.30 9.82
CA ALA A 93 21.01 -10.27 9.13
C ALA A 93 21.75 -8.95 9.36
N ILE A 94 21.04 -7.81 9.40
CA ILE A 94 21.60 -6.51 9.76
C ILE A 94 22.11 -6.54 11.21
N LYS A 95 21.28 -7.01 12.17
CA LYS A 95 21.67 -7.15 13.59
C LYS A 95 22.93 -7.99 13.75
N MET A 96 23.01 -9.13 13.07
CA MET A 96 24.13 -10.05 13.16
C MET A 96 25.42 -9.47 12.55
N LYS A 97 25.32 -8.77 11.41
CA LYS A 97 26.50 -8.19 10.74
C LYS A 97 27.02 -6.94 11.45
N ARG A 98 26.14 -6.09 12.00
CA ARG A 98 26.54 -4.91 12.77
C ARG A 98 27.21 -5.30 14.09
N ASN A 99 26.74 -6.38 14.73
CA ASN A 99 27.24 -6.87 16.01
C ASN A 99 28.11 -8.12 15.85
N PHE A 100 28.84 -8.26 14.73
CA PHE A 100 29.62 -9.47 14.46
C PHE A 100 30.70 -9.69 15.54
N PRO A 101 30.72 -10.86 16.22
CA PRO A 101 31.73 -11.16 17.22
C PRO A 101 33.12 -11.22 16.58
N GLY A 102 34.08 -10.47 17.12
CA GLY A 102 35.43 -10.44 16.57
C GLY A 102 35.59 -9.60 15.30
N LEU A 103 34.72 -8.60 15.10
CA LEU A 103 34.86 -7.58 14.04
C LEU A 103 36.29 -7.01 13.97
N ASN A 104 36.93 -6.84 15.14
CA ASN A 104 38.27 -6.28 15.32
C ASN A 104 39.37 -7.21 14.78
N ALA A 105 39.13 -8.52 14.79
CA ALA A 105 40.08 -9.52 14.30
C ALA A 105 40.03 -9.67 12.76
N LEU A 106 39.08 -9.02 12.10
CA LEU A 106 38.94 -9.07 10.65
C LEU A 106 39.86 -8.07 9.94
N SER A 107 40.30 -8.43 8.73
CA SER A 107 40.99 -7.47 7.85
C SER A 107 40.07 -6.30 7.50
N ARG A 108 40.66 -5.15 7.19
CA ARG A 108 39.93 -3.96 6.73
C ARG A 108 38.99 -4.24 5.55
N SER A 109 39.44 -5.05 4.60
CA SER A 109 38.61 -5.43 3.44
C SER A 109 37.34 -6.17 3.85
N ARG A 110 37.44 -7.11 4.81
CA ARG A 110 36.29 -7.87 5.31
C ARG A 110 35.35 -7.02 6.17
N GLN A 111 35.90 -6.10 6.97
CA GLN A 111 35.08 -5.13 7.72
C GLN A 111 34.27 -4.24 6.77
N GLN A 112 34.89 -3.75 5.70
CA GLN A 112 34.20 -2.96 4.68
C GLN A 112 33.12 -3.78 3.95
N GLU A 113 33.43 -5.03 3.60
CA GLU A 113 32.44 -5.93 2.99
C GLU A 113 31.21 -6.14 3.88
N LEU A 114 31.39 -6.29 5.20
CA LEU A 114 30.27 -6.38 6.15
C LEU A 114 29.42 -5.10 6.14
N VAL A 115 30.06 -3.93 6.16
CA VAL A 115 29.38 -2.62 6.07
C VAL A 115 28.58 -2.51 4.78
N ASP A 116 29.16 -2.91 3.65
CA ASP A 116 28.49 -2.85 2.34
C ASP A 116 27.32 -3.83 2.27
N LYS A 117 27.44 -5.02 2.88
CA LYS A 117 26.33 -5.97 3.02
C LYS A 117 25.20 -5.43 3.91
N VAL A 118 25.52 -4.73 5.00
CA VAL A 118 24.52 -4.08 5.84
C VAL A 118 23.74 -3.03 5.05
N LYS A 119 24.43 -2.16 4.30
CA LYS A 119 23.79 -1.17 3.43
C LYS A 119 22.90 -1.83 2.38
N GLY A 120 23.37 -2.93 1.76
CA GLY A 120 22.59 -3.71 0.81
C GLY A 120 21.31 -4.28 1.41
N HIS A 121 21.40 -4.92 2.58
CA HIS A 121 20.23 -5.44 3.29
C HIS A 121 19.25 -4.35 3.73
N PHE A 122 19.75 -3.16 4.08
CA PHE A 122 18.91 -2.02 4.46
C PHE A 122 18.11 -1.46 3.28
N GLU A 123 18.73 -1.33 2.11
CA GLU A 123 18.02 -0.95 0.88
C GLU A 123 17.02 -2.01 0.42
N GLU A 124 17.36 -3.29 0.58
CA GLU A 124 16.42 -4.37 0.30
C GLU A 124 15.23 -4.36 1.27
N LEU A 125 15.47 -4.11 2.56
CA LEU A 125 14.42 -3.96 3.56
C LEU A 125 13.48 -2.81 3.18
N LYS A 126 14.03 -1.66 2.82
CA LYS A 126 13.29 -0.51 2.32
C LYS A 126 12.40 -0.86 1.12
N TYR A 127 12.91 -1.64 0.18
CA TYR A 127 12.15 -2.10 -0.98
C TYR A 127 10.97 -3.01 -0.61
N TYR A 128 11.16 -3.97 0.29
CA TYR A 128 10.08 -4.88 0.68
C TYR A 128 9.02 -4.22 1.57
N LEU A 129 9.41 -3.30 2.45
CA LEU A 129 8.45 -2.49 3.21
C LEU A 129 7.53 -1.69 2.29
N ARG A 130 8.06 -1.13 1.19
CA ARG A 130 7.23 -0.48 0.16
C ARG A 130 6.26 -1.43 -0.54
N LYS A 131 6.65 -2.68 -0.75
CA LYS A 131 5.74 -3.68 -1.32
C LYS A 131 4.58 -3.96 -0.37
N ILE A 132 4.84 -4.07 0.93
CA ILE A 132 3.80 -4.26 1.94
C ILE A 132 2.79 -3.10 1.88
N GLU A 133 3.26 -1.85 1.92
CA GLU A 133 2.39 -0.67 1.80
C GLU A 133 1.67 -0.58 0.44
N LYS A 134 2.31 -1.03 -0.64
CA LYS A 134 1.68 -1.06 -1.96
C LYS A 134 0.50 -2.03 -1.98
N VAL A 135 0.64 -3.21 -1.37
CA VAL A 135 -0.46 -4.17 -1.25
C VAL A 135 -1.62 -3.57 -0.47
N GLU A 136 -1.35 -2.83 0.62
CA GLU A 136 -2.39 -2.12 1.39
C GLU A 136 -3.15 -1.13 0.50
N ARG A 137 -2.42 -0.28 -0.24
CA ARG A 137 -3.01 0.71 -1.16
C ARG A 137 -3.84 0.03 -2.24
N GLU A 138 -3.37 -1.08 -2.80
CA GLU A 138 -4.10 -1.83 -3.83
C GLU A 138 -5.43 -2.39 -3.30
N LEU A 139 -5.44 -2.97 -2.09
CA LEU A 139 -6.67 -3.49 -1.48
C LEU A 139 -7.66 -2.36 -1.16
N LYS A 140 -7.19 -1.24 -0.62
CA LYS A 140 -8.02 -0.04 -0.39
C LYS A 140 -8.65 0.48 -1.69
N LEU A 141 -7.89 0.47 -2.78
CA LEU A 141 -8.38 0.88 -4.10
C LEU A 141 -9.39 -0.12 -4.68
N GLU A 142 -9.20 -1.42 -4.45
CA GLU A 142 -10.11 -2.48 -4.90
C GLU A 142 -11.49 -2.33 -4.25
N ASP A 143 -11.55 -2.13 -2.93
CA ASP A 143 -12.79 -1.91 -2.18
C ASP A 143 -13.51 -0.62 -2.61
N MET A 144 -12.75 0.46 -2.81
CA MET A 144 -13.32 1.72 -3.31
C MET A 144 -13.89 1.57 -4.73
N ARG A 145 -13.20 0.83 -5.62
CA ARG A 145 -13.71 0.55 -6.96
C ARG A 145 -15.00 -0.26 -6.91
N SER A 146 -15.03 -1.32 -6.10
CA SER A 146 -16.24 -2.14 -5.91
C SER A 146 -17.44 -1.28 -5.47
N THR A 147 -17.23 -0.38 -4.51
CA THR A 147 -18.25 0.56 -4.04
C THR A 147 -18.76 1.47 -5.17
N ILE A 148 -17.86 2.00 -6.00
CA ILE A 148 -18.23 2.83 -7.16
C ILE A 148 -19.08 2.04 -8.16
N TRP A 149 -18.75 0.77 -8.42
CA TRP A 149 -19.54 -0.08 -9.30
C TRP A 149 -20.96 -0.29 -8.77
N VAL A 150 -21.10 -0.57 -7.47
CA VAL A 150 -22.42 -0.72 -6.83
C VAL A 150 -23.25 0.55 -6.95
N VAL A 151 -22.66 1.72 -6.65
CA VAL A 151 -23.34 3.01 -6.75
C VAL A 151 -23.77 3.30 -8.20
N LYS A 152 -22.88 3.07 -9.18
CA LYS A 152 -23.23 3.23 -10.59
C LYS A 152 -24.38 2.33 -11.01
N THR A 153 -24.34 1.06 -10.62
CA THR A 153 -25.42 0.10 -10.92
C THR A 153 -26.74 0.54 -10.30
N PHE A 154 -26.73 1.02 -9.04
CA PHE A 154 -27.93 1.54 -8.38
C PHE A 154 -28.60 2.67 -9.18
N PHE A 155 -27.80 3.65 -9.66
CA PHE A 155 -28.34 4.73 -10.49
C PHE A 155 -28.86 4.25 -11.85
N HIS A 156 -28.17 3.31 -12.50
CA HIS A 156 -28.64 2.73 -13.77
C HIS A 156 -29.95 1.97 -13.59
N THR A 157 -30.06 1.13 -12.56
CA THR A 157 -31.30 0.39 -12.28
C THR A 157 -32.44 1.35 -11.94
N THR A 158 -32.19 2.37 -11.11
CA THR A 158 -33.19 3.40 -10.79
C THR A 158 -33.67 4.12 -12.06
N PHE A 159 -32.76 4.51 -12.94
CA PHE A 159 -33.09 5.17 -14.20
C PHE A 159 -33.92 4.28 -15.13
N ILE A 160 -33.58 3.00 -15.24
CA ILE A 160 -34.33 2.02 -16.03
C ILE A 160 -35.76 1.86 -15.49
N VAL A 161 -35.92 1.73 -14.17
CA VAL A 161 -37.24 1.60 -13.53
C VAL A 161 -38.09 2.85 -13.75
N LEU A 162 -37.52 4.05 -13.54
CA LEU A 162 -38.23 5.31 -13.78
C LEU A 162 -38.65 5.46 -15.24
N THR A 163 -37.76 5.09 -16.17
CA THR A 163 -38.05 5.12 -17.60
C THR A 163 -39.16 4.13 -17.97
N ALA A 164 -39.13 2.91 -17.43
CA ALA A 164 -40.17 1.92 -17.67
C ALA A 164 -41.53 2.36 -17.10
N ALA A 165 -41.56 2.89 -15.88
CA ALA A 165 -42.77 3.43 -15.26
C ALA A 165 -43.35 4.60 -16.09
N PHE A 166 -42.49 5.54 -16.50
CA PHE A 166 -42.87 6.64 -17.36
C PHE A 166 -43.46 6.15 -18.69
N LEU A 167 -42.85 5.16 -19.35
CA LEU A 167 -43.37 4.59 -20.60
C LEU A 167 -44.74 3.92 -20.40
N ILE A 168 -44.92 3.18 -19.29
CA ILE A 168 -46.21 2.54 -18.98
C ILE A 168 -47.30 3.60 -18.78
N GLU A 169 -47.03 4.66 -18.02
CA GLU A 169 -47.97 5.77 -17.81
C GLU A 169 -48.26 6.52 -19.11
N LEU A 170 -47.22 6.80 -19.91
CA LEU A 170 -47.34 7.48 -21.19
C LEU A 170 -48.23 6.70 -22.15
N PHE A 171 -47.99 5.40 -22.34
CA PHE A 171 -48.79 4.57 -23.24
C PHE A 171 -50.17 4.21 -22.65
N GLY A 172 -50.30 4.04 -21.33
CA GLY A 172 -51.59 3.79 -20.69
C GLY A 172 -52.53 5.01 -20.73
N GLY A 173 -52.00 6.20 -20.46
CA GLY A 173 -52.76 7.46 -20.49
C GLY A 173 -53.06 7.94 -21.91
N LEU A 174 -52.06 7.91 -22.81
CA LEU A 174 -52.28 8.29 -24.21
C LEU A 174 -53.06 7.24 -24.99
N GLY A 175 -52.83 5.95 -24.73
CA GLY A 175 -53.51 4.86 -25.45
C GLY A 175 -55.02 4.83 -25.21
N SER A 176 -55.47 5.09 -23.98
CA SER A 176 -56.90 5.21 -23.67
C SER A 176 -57.54 6.42 -24.34
N THR A 177 -56.85 7.57 -24.32
CA THR A 177 -57.31 8.79 -25.00
C THR A 177 -57.36 8.61 -26.53
N PHE A 178 -56.35 7.95 -27.10
CA PHE A 178 -56.30 7.67 -28.54
C PHE A 178 -57.42 6.71 -28.97
N GLY A 179 -57.69 5.67 -28.18
CA GLY A 179 -58.79 4.74 -28.43
C GLY A 179 -60.17 5.44 -28.39
N LEU A 180 -60.37 6.38 -27.46
CA LEU A 180 -61.61 7.16 -27.39
C LEU A 180 -61.80 8.08 -28.60
N VAL A 181 -60.75 8.80 -28.99
CA VAL A 181 -60.82 9.71 -30.16
C VAL A 181 -61.01 8.91 -31.45
N PHE A 182 -60.38 7.75 -31.58
CA PHE A 182 -60.54 6.89 -32.75
C PHE A 182 -61.95 6.31 -32.84
N ASN A 183 -62.51 5.81 -31.73
CA ASN A 183 -63.89 5.32 -31.71
C ASN A 183 -64.89 6.43 -32.01
N ASP A 184 -64.73 7.64 -31.45
CA ASP A 184 -65.61 8.78 -31.76
C ASP A 184 -65.52 9.20 -33.24
N LEU A 185 -64.34 9.08 -33.85
CA LEU A 185 -64.16 9.32 -35.29
C LEU A 185 -64.87 8.24 -36.15
N VAL A 186 -64.74 6.97 -35.77
CA VAL A 186 -65.42 5.85 -36.44
C VAL A 186 -66.93 5.97 -36.30
N ASP A 187 -67.44 6.29 -35.11
CA ASP A 187 -68.87 6.45 -34.86
C ASP A 187 -69.45 7.64 -35.65
N LYS A 188 -68.74 8.77 -35.72
CA LYS A 188 -69.15 9.92 -36.53
C LYS A 188 -69.15 9.62 -38.02
N THR A 189 -68.12 8.93 -38.53
CA THR A 189 -68.06 8.55 -39.95
C THR A 189 -69.14 7.54 -40.31
N MET A 190 -69.41 6.56 -39.45
CA MET A 190 -70.52 5.61 -39.61
C MET A 190 -71.89 6.30 -39.54
N ALA A 191 -72.08 7.28 -38.66
CA ALA A 191 -73.33 8.04 -38.57
C ALA A 191 -73.56 8.97 -39.78
N ILE A 192 -72.49 9.45 -40.41
CA ILE A 192 -72.57 10.22 -41.67
C ILE A 192 -72.92 9.27 -42.82
N LEU A 193 -72.25 8.11 -42.91
CA LEU A 193 -72.54 7.10 -43.93
C LEU A 193 -73.96 6.55 -43.83
N SER A 194 -74.47 6.32 -42.62
CA SER A 194 -75.85 5.85 -42.40
C SER A 194 -76.92 6.90 -42.70
N LYS A 195 -76.54 8.19 -42.82
CA LYS A 195 -77.44 9.27 -43.25
C LYS A 195 -77.38 9.51 -44.76
N LEU A 196 -76.40 8.93 -45.45
CA LEU A 196 -76.17 9.10 -46.88
C LEU A 196 -76.78 7.95 -47.71
N ILE A 197 -77.10 6.83 -47.06
CA ILE A 197 -77.90 5.69 -47.58
C ILE A 197 -79.37 5.92 -47.19
#